data_AF-A0A317LYP4-F1
#
_entry.id   AF-A0A317LYP4-F1
#
_cell.length_a   1.000
_cell.length_b   1.000
_cell.length_c   1.000
_cell.angle_alpha   90.00
_cell.angle_beta   90.00
_cell.angle_gamma   90.00
#
_symmetry.space_group_name_H-M   'P 1'
#
loop_
_entity.id
_entity.type
_entity.pdbx_description
1 polymer ?
#
loop_
_entity_poly.entity_id
_entity_poly.type
_entity_poly.pdbx_seq_one_letter_code
_entity_poly.pdbx_strand_id
1 'polypeptide(L)'
;MKSLIIATTILLATFSAKAANPSLSQLLSLYYDVKNALVSSDAGVAAAKADAFVKAINSVDMNTLSADEHKAFMPLKDKLSADALAISNSTDLNAQREKFKTFSNNIYTLAKAVKLSTDPVYQLYCPMQKSYWLSEEAAVKNPYYGKKMLTCGNVKETIK
;
A
#
# COMPACT_ATOMS: atom_id res chain seq x y z
N MET A 1 61.41 10.67 21.62
CA MET A 1 61.43 10.02 20.29
C MET A 1 60.04 9.50 19.98
N LYS A 2 59.38 10.15 19.00
CA LYS A 2 58.26 9.72 18.13
C LYS A 2 57.13 8.88 18.76
N SER A 3 56.09 9.56 19.22
CA SER A 3 54.76 8.97 19.39
C SER A 3 54.14 8.68 18.03
N LEU A 4 53.81 7.42 17.77
CA LEU A 4 53.16 6.95 16.56
C LEU A 4 51.64 7.02 16.76
N ILE A 5 50.97 7.98 16.12
CA ILE A 5 49.51 8.07 16.12
C ILE A 5 49.03 7.26 14.92
N ILE A 6 48.42 6.10 15.17
CA ILE A 6 47.77 5.27 14.15
C ILE A 6 46.37 5.85 13.93
N ALA A 7 46.21 6.60 12.86
CA ALA A 7 44.91 7.07 12.40
C ALA A 7 44.22 5.96 11.60
N THR A 8 43.38 5.16 12.26
CA THR A 8 42.46 4.24 11.60
C THR A 8 41.31 5.04 10.99
N THR A 9 41.37 5.28 9.69
CA THR A 9 40.24 5.75 8.88
C THR A 9 39.14 4.70 8.86
N ILE A 10 38.05 4.96 9.58
CA ILE A 10 36.82 4.16 9.50
C ILE A 10 36.12 4.52 8.19
N LEU A 11 36.09 3.57 7.26
CA LEU A 11 35.32 3.67 6.03
C LEU A 11 33.85 3.38 6.34
N LEU A 12 33.06 4.43 6.61
CA LEU A 12 31.61 4.32 6.70
C LEU A 12 31.06 4.05 5.30
N ALA A 13 30.70 2.80 5.02
CA ALA A 13 29.91 2.48 3.84
C ALA A 13 28.53 3.14 3.99
N THR A 14 28.28 4.21 3.23
CA THR A 14 26.97 4.85 3.15
C THR A 14 26.04 3.92 2.39
N PHE A 15 25.25 3.13 3.11
CA PHE A 15 24.08 2.47 2.53
C PHE A 15 23.06 3.56 2.20
N SER A 16 23.05 4.05 0.96
CA SER A 16 21.97 4.89 0.45
C SER A 16 20.71 4.04 0.34
N ALA A 17 19.87 4.04 1.38
CA ALA A 17 18.53 3.49 1.28
C ALA A 17 17.77 4.29 0.20
N LYS A 18 17.35 3.61 -0.87
CA LYS A 18 16.57 4.25 -1.93
C LYS A 18 15.24 4.73 -1.34
N ALA A 19 15.01 6.04 -1.39
CA ALA A 19 13.76 6.64 -0.94
C ALA A 19 12.58 6.11 -1.79
N ALA A 20 11.40 6.02 -1.17
CA ALA A 20 10.19 5.63 -1.89
C ALA A 20 9.82 6.67 -2.95
N ASN A 21 9.39 6.24 -4.13
CA ASN A 21 8.90 7.17 -5.16
C ASN A 21 7.64 7.90 -4.66
N PRO A 22 7.58 9.25 -4.73
CA PRO A 22 6.45 10.01 -4.20
C PRO A 22 5.10 9.62 -4.82
N SER A 23 5.04 9.39 -6.13
CA SER A 23 3.80 9.02 -6.83
C SER A 23 3.30 7.66 -6.39
N LEU A 24 4.20 6.67 -6.24
CA LEU A 24 3.82 5.34 -5.75
C LEU A 24 3.44 5.35 -4.26
N SER A 25 4.09 6.19 -3.46
CA SER A 25 3.74 6.41 -2.04
C SER A 25 2.36 7.03 -1.90
N GLN A 26 2.01 7.98 -2.78
CA GLN A 26 0.67 8.58 -2.83
C GLN A 26 -0.42 7.54 -3.13
N LEU A 27 -0.15 6.58 -4.03
CA LEU A 27 -1.09 5.48 -4.30
C LEU A 27 -1.33 4.63 -3.05
N LEU A 28 -0.29 4.31 -2.28
CA LEU A 28 -0.44 3.57 -1.03
C LEU A 28 -1.28 4.37 0.00
N SER A 29 -1.06 5.68 0.11
CA SER A 29 -1.86 6.55 0.98
C SER A 29 -3.34 6.56 0.57
N LEU A 30 -3.64 6.68 -0.72
CA LEU A 30 -5.02 6.65 -1.23
C LEU A 30 -5.68 5.26 -1.07
N TYR A 31 -4.89 4.19 -1.19
CA TYR A 31 -5.35 2.84 -0.85
C TYR A 31 -5.78 2.76 0.62
N TYR A 32 -5.02 3.33 1.55
CA TYR A 32 -5.39 3.38 2.97
C TYR A 32 -6.67 4.20 3.21
N ASP A 33 -6.87 5.28 2.49
CA ASP A 33 -8.12 6.05 2.55
C ASP A 33 -9.34 5.20 2.13
N VAL A 34 -9.23 4.42 1.05
CA VAL A 34 -10.28 3.47 0.64
C VAL A 34 -10.51 2.42 1.73
N LYS A 35 -9.44 1.80 2.22
CA LYS A 35 -9.50 0.81 3.32
C LYS A 35 -10.22 1.39 4.54
N ASN A 36 -9.85 2.59 4.98
CA ASN A 36 -10.40 3.24 6.16
C ASN A 36 -11.89 3.58 5.99
N ALA A 37 -12.33 3.97 4.80
CA ALA A 37 -13.75 4.15 4.50
C ALA A 37 -14.54 2.84 4.54
N LEU A 38 -13.95 1.72 4.08
CA LEU A 38 -14.58 0.41 4.18
C LEU A 38 -14.67 -0.11 5.62
N VAL A 39 -13.68 0.22 6.45
CA VAL A 39 -13.70 -0.01 7.91
C VAL A 39 -14.86 0.75 8.57
N SER A 40 -15.05 2.03 8.22
CA SER A 40 -16.18 2.82 8.72
C SER A 40 -17.52 2.42 8.11
N SER A 41 -17.52 1.55 7.10
CA SER A 41 -18.70 1.12 6.32
C SER A 41 -19.36 2.27 5.57
N ASP A 42 -18.57 3.26 5.14
CA ASP A 42 -19.02 4.42 4.39
C ASP A 42 -18.76 4.20 2.89
N ALA A 43 -19.80 3.74 2.18
CA ALA A 43 -19.69 3.44 0.76
C ALA A 43 -19.46 4.71 -0.09
N GLY A 44 -19.99 5.86 0.32
CA GLY A 44 -19.83 7.12 -0.40
C GLY A 44 -18.40 7.63 -0.33
N VAL A 45 -17.80 7.61 0.87
CA VAL A 45 -16.39 7.99 1.05
C VAL A 45 -15.48 6.97 0.38
N ALA A 46 -15.78 5.66 0.46
CA ALA A 46 -14.98 4.64 -0.23
C ALA A 46 -14.95 4.87 -1.74
N ALA A 47 -16.11 5.18 -2.35
CA ALA A 47 -16.20 5.49 -3.77
C ALA A 47 -15.40 6.74 -4.14
N ALA A 48 -15.54 7.83 -3.37
CA ALA A 48 -14.82 9.08 -3.62
C ALA A 48 -13.30 8.93 -3.50
N LYS A 49 -12.83 8.16 -2.51
CA LYS A 49 -11.39 7.90 -2.33
C LYS A 49 -10.82 6.97 -3.40
N ALA A 50 -11.63 6.02 -3.88
CA ALA A 50 -11.24 5.18 -5.00
C ALA A 50 -11.15 5.97 -6.32
N ASP A 51 -12.05 6.93 -6.55
CA ASP A 51 -11.94 7.86 -7.69
C ASP A 51 -10.66 8.73 -7.61
N ALA A 52 -10.32 9.22 -6.42
CA ALA A 52 -9.05 9.93 -6.20
C ALA A 52 -7.83 9.04 -6.52
N PHE A 53 -7.89 7.75 -6.16
CA PHE A 53 -6.87 6.76 -6.55
C PHE A 53 -6.80 6.60 -8.08
N VAL A 54 -7.94 6.46 -8.78
CA VAL A 54 -7.99 6.35 -10.25
C VAL A 54 -7.33 7.56 -10.91
N LYS A 55 -7.59 8.76 -10.41
CA LYS A 55 -6.95 9.99 -10.91
C LYS A 55 -5.43 9.93 -10.70
N ALA A 56 -4.99 9.63 -9.48
CA ALA A 56 -3.57 9.57 -9.15
C ALA A 56 -2.81 8.52 -9.96
N ILE A 57 -3.36 7.30 -10.12
CA ILE A 57 -2.70 6.22 -10.84
C ILE A 57 -2.58 6.49 -12.35
N ASN A 58 -3.52 7.25 -12.91
CA ASN A 58 -3.47 7.67 -14.31
C ASN A 58 -2.53 8.86 -14.53
N SER A 59 -2.18 9.60 -13.48
CA SER A 59 -1.21 10.71 -13.53
C SER A 59 0.23 10.31 -13.20
N VAL A 60 0.50 9.03 -12.91
CA VAL A 60 1.88 8.56 -12.67
C VAL A 60 2.69 8.71 -13.97
N ASP A 61 3.70 9.57 -13.93
CA ASP A 61 4.69 9.68 -15.02
C ASP A 61 5.69 8.51 -14.94
N MET A 62 5.54 7.56 -15.86
CA MET A 62 6.38 6.36 -15.94
C MET A 62 7.86 6.68 -16.16
N ASN A 63 8.20 7.86 -16.71
CA ASN A 63 9.60 8.26 -16.92
C ASN A 63 10.31 8.64 -15.61
N THR A 64 9.55 8.93 -14.55
CA THR A 64 10.09 9.23 -13.22
C THR A 64 10.35 7.98 -12.38
N LEU A 65 9.91 6.81 -12.86
CA LEU A 65 10.14 5.53 -12.20
C LEU A 65 11.52 5.01 -12.57
N SER A 66 12.24 4.48 -11.58
CA SER A 66 13.43 3.68 -11.86
C SER A 66 13.08 2.37 -12.58
N ALA A 67 14.08 1.69 -13.16
CA ALA A 67 13.85 0.45 -13.90
C ALA A 67 13.10 -0.63 -13.09
N ASP A 68 13.43 -0.79 -11.80
CA ASP A 68 12.77 -1.76 -10.91
C ASP A 68 11.31 -1.37 -10.62
N GLU A 69 11.05 -0.08 -10.36
CA GLU A 69 9.71 0.45 -10.15
C GLU A 69 8.85 0.33 -11.39
N HIS A 70 9.40 0.66 -12.56
CA HIS A 70 8.71 0.51 -13.82
C HIS A 70 8.34 -0.97 -14.08
N LYS A 71 9.30 -1.88 -13.89
CA LYS A 71 9.08 -3.33 -14.06
C LYS A 71 8.01 -3.87 -13.10
N ALA A 72 7.98 -3.38 -11.86
CA ALA A 72 7.00 -3.81 -10.85
C ALA A 72 5.61 -3.21 -11.09
N PHE A 73 5.55 -1.92 -11.43
CA PHE A 73 4.30 -1.15 -11.49
C PHE A 73 3.55 -1.34 -12.82
N MET A 74 4.25 -1.38 -13.95
CA MET A 74 3.65 -1.49 -15.28
C MET A 74 2.60 -2.63 -15.40
N PRO A 75 2.87 -3.88 -14.97
CA PRO A 75 1.88 -4.96 -15.09
C PRO A 75 0.70 -4.86 -14.10
N LEU A 76 0.77 -3.95 -13.12
CA LEU A 76 -0.25 -3.74 -12.09
C LEU A 76 -1.11 -2.50 -12.35
N LYS A 77 -0.60 -1.52 -13.08
CA LYS A 77 -1.26 -0.22 -13.30
C LYS A 77 -2.73 -0.36 -13.71
N ASP A 78 -2.99 -1.13 -14.77
CA ASP A 78 -4.36 -1.26 -15.29
C ASP A 78 -5.27 -2.08 -14.38
N LYS A 79 -4.72 -3.08 -13.68
CA LYS A 79 -5.47 -3.88 -12.71
C LYS A 79 -5.89 -3.05 -11.51
N LEU A 80 -4.95 -2.27 -10.97
CA LEU A 80 -5.19 -1.34 -9.86
C LEU A 80 -6.20 -0.27 -10.24
N SER A 81 -6.07 0.31 -11.44
CA SER A 81 -7.01 1.31 -11.96
C SER A 81 -8.41 0.72 -12.14
N ALA A 82 -8.53 -0.48 -12.73
CA ALA A 82 -9.81 -1.16 -12.90
C ALA A 82 -10.46 -1.59 -11.57
N ASP A 83 -9.65 -2.05 -10.60
CA ASP A 83 -10.13 -2.37 -9.26
C ASP A 83 -10.69 -1.13 -8.55
N ALA A 84 -9.94 -0.03 -8.54
CA ALA A 84 -10.37 1.23 -7.94
C ALA A 84 -11.59 1.84 -8.65
N LEU A 85 -11.64 1.79 -9.99
CA LEU A 85 -12.77 2.29 -10.77
C LEU A 85 -14.07 1.52 -10.48
N ALA A 86 -13.99 0.21 -10.30
CA ALA A 86 -15.15 -0.59 -9.92
C ALA A 86 -15.63 -0.28 -8.48
N ILE A 87 -14.72 0.06 -7.56
CA ILE A 87 -15.09 0.55 -6.23
C ILE A 87 -15.76 1.94 -6.34
N SER A 88 -15.19 2.85 -7.14
CA SER A 88 -15.72 4.22 -7.29
C SER A 88 -17.09 4.27 -7.93
N ASN A 89 -17.39 3.35 -8.86
CA ASN A 89 -18.67 3.32 -9.57
C ASN A 89 -19.77 2.57 -8.81
N SER A 90 -19.46 1.96 -7.66
CA SER A 90 -20.41 1.21 -6.87
C SER A 90 -20.93 2.04 -5.70
N THR A 91 -22.24 2.00 -5.46
CA THR A 91 -22.88 2.48 -4.22
C THR A 91 -23.15 1.32 -3.23
N ASP A 92 -22.96 0.07 -3.67
CA ASP A 92 -23.12 -1.12 -2.83
C ASP A 92 -21.80 -1.41 -2.08
N LEU A 93 -21.88 -1.35 -0.75
CA LEU A 93 -20.75 -1.59 0.15
C LEU A 93 -20.17 -3.01 0.03
N ASN A 94 -21.00 -4.02 -0.18
CA ASN A 94 -20.54 -5.40 -0.35
C ASN A 94 -19.81 -5.56 -1.69
N ALA A 95 -20.33 -4.96 -2.77
CA ALA A 95 -19.63 -4.96 -4.05
C ALA A 95 -18.27 -4.25 -3.98
N GLN A 96 -18.20 -3.12 -3.25
CA GLN A 96 -16.92 -2.43 -3.00
C GLN A 96 -15.95 -3.32 -2.20
N ARG A 97 -16.42 -3.99 -1.15
CA ARG A 97 -15.61 -4.92 -0.35
C ARG A 97 -15.13 -6.14 -1.14
N GLU A 98 -15.95 -6.65 -2.05
CA GLU A 98 -15.57 -7.75 -2.93
C GLU A 98 -14.41 -7.32 -3.83
N LYS A 99 -14.55 -6.15 -4.47
CA LYS A 99 -13.52 -5.61 -5.35
C LYS A 99 -12.25 -5.19 -4.59
N PHE A 100 -12.38 -4.77 -3.34
CA PHE A 100 -11.25 -4.42 -2.48
C PHE A 100 -10.29 -5.59 -2.22
N LYS A 101 -10.74 -6.85 -2.39
CA LYS A 101 -9.87 -8.03 -2.28
C LYS A 101 -8.77 -8.04 -3.35
N THR A 102 -9.15 -7.92 -4.62
CA THR A 102 -8.18 -7.89 -5.73
C THR A 102 -7.35 -6.63 -5.70
N PHE A 103 -7.97 -5.50 -5.33
CA PHE A 103 -7.25 -4.24 -5.13
C PHE A 103 -6.12 -4.37 -4.11
N SER A 104 -6.41 -4.97 -2.96
CA SER A 104 -5.45 -5.20 -1.88
C SER A 104 -4.33 -6.16 -2.29
N ASN A 105 -4.64 -7.23 -3.01
CA ASN A 105 -3.63 -8.17 -3.50
C ASN A 105 -2.66 -7.52 -4.49
N ASN A 106 -3.18 -6.65 -5.38
CA ASN A 106 -2.38 -5.93 -6.36
C ASN A 106 -1.47 -4.89 -5.68
N ILE A 107 -1.98 -4.12 -4.70
CA ILE A 107 -1.16 -3.17 -3.93
C ILE A 107 -0.09 -3.91 -3.11
N TYR A 108 -0.44 -5.05 -2.50
CA TYR A 108 0.54 -5.89 -1.80
C TYR A 108 1.65 -6.39 -2.73
N THR A 109 1.30 -6.83 -3.94
CA THR A 109 2.28 -7.26 -4.95
C THR A 109 3.27 -6.13 -5.28
N LEU A 110 2.76 -4.89 -5.42
CA LEU A 110 3.61 -3.72 -5.64
C LEU A 110 4.50 -3.43 -4.42
N ALA A 111 3.93 -3.44 -3.22
CA ALA A 111 4.63 -3.17 -1.97
C ALA A 111 5.74 -4.18 -1.66
N LYS A 112 5.61 -5.42 -2.14
CA LYS A 112 6.64 -6.46 -2.03
C LYS A 112 7.79 -6.27 -3.01
N ALA A 113 7.54 -5.62 -4.14
CA ALA A 113 8.53 -5.45 -5.19
C ALA A 113 9.34 -4.17 -5.04
N VAL A 114 8.72 -3.10 -4.53
CA VAL A 114 9.36 -1.78 -4.35
C VAL A 114 8.94 -1.10 -3.06
N LYS A 115 9.81 -0.23 -2.55
CA LYS A 115 9.54 0.54 -1.32
C LYS A 115 8.48 1.60 -1.60
N LEU A 116 7.33 1.48 -0.95
CA LEU A 116 6.19 2.43 -1.05
C LEU A 116 6.06 3.35 0.16
N SER A 117 6.82 3.10 1.22
CA SER A 117 6.73 3.83 2.49
C SER A 117 8.08 3.80 3.21
N THR A 118 8.40 4.84 3.96
CA THR A 118 9.50 4.83 4.93
C THR A 118 9.14 4.08 6.20
N ASP A 119 7.85 4.10 6.55
CA ASP A 119 7.30 3.43 7.71
C ASP A 119 6.86 2.00 7.38
N PRO A 120 6.80 1.09 8.38
CA PRO A 120 6.35 -0.28 8.17
C PRO A 120 4.95 -0.36 7.58
N VAL A 121 4.78 -1.28 6.62
CA VAL A 121 3.46 -1.64 6.06
C VAL A 121 3.10 -3.04 6.53
N TYR A 122 1.95 -3.17 7.18
CA TYR A 122 1.48 -4.43 7.73
C TYR A 122 0.53 -5.10 6.75
N GLN A 123 0.77 -6.36 6.39
CA GLN A 123 -0.23 -7.18 5.72
C GLN A 123 -1.06 -7.91 6.78
N LEU A 124 -2.36 -7.71 6.76
CA LEU A 124 -3.31 -8.34 7.65
C LEU A 124 -4.18 -9.33 6.88
N TYR A 125 -4.73 -10.32 7.60
CA TYR A 125 -5.56 -11.38 7.03
C TYR A 125 -6.85 -11.58 7.83
N CYS A 126 -7.97 -11.72 7.10
CA CYS A 126 -9.26 -12.09 7.67
C CYS A 126 -9.53 -13.57 7.37
N PRO A 127 -9.60 -14.45 8.39
CA PRO A 127 -9.83 -15.88 8.19
C PRO A 127 -11.24 -16.20 7.66
N MET A 128 -12.24 -15.39 8.00
CA MET A 128 -13.63 -15.60 7.55
C MET A 128 -13.81 -15.26 6.08
N GLN A 129 -13.27 -14.11 5.66
CA GLN A 129 -13.34 -13.66 4.26
C GLN A 129 -12.25 -14.28 3.38
N LYS A 130 -11.28 -14.99 3.98
CA LYS A 130 -10.09 -15.54 3.32
C LYS A 130 -9.36 -14.52 2.45
N SER A 131 -9.24 -13.29 2.94
CA SER A 131 -8.75 -12.13 2.18
C SER A 131 -7.75 -11.31 2.99
N TYR A 132 -6.84 -10.63 2.28
CA TYR A 132 -5.75 -9.83 2.84
C TYR A 132 -5.93 -8.34 2.55
N TRP A 133 -5.40 -7.49 3.44
CA TRP A 133 -5.30 -6.05 3.21
C TRP A 133 -4.01 -5.50 3.80
N LEU A 134 -3.59 -4.31 3.37
CA LEU A 134 -2.48 -3.59 3.99
C LEU A 134 -2.97 -2.53 4.97
N SER A 135 -2.15 -2.24 5.97
CA SER A 135 -2.39 -1.18 6.94
C SER A 135 -1.08 -0.49 7.32
N GLU A 136 -1.19 0.80 7.58
CA GLU A 136 -0.21 1.67 8.23
C GLU A 136 -0.07 1.37 9.73
N GLU A 137 -1.02 0.64 10.31
CA GLU A 137 -1.04 0.23 11.72
C GLU A 137 -1.07 -1.29 11.88
N ALA A 138 -0.37 -1.82 12.89
CA ALA A 138 -0.47 -3.23 13.28
C ALA A 138 -1.83 -3.59 13.91
N ALA A 139 -2.54 -2.59 14.45
CA ALA A 139 -3.87 -2.78 15.04
C ALA A 139 -4.87 -3.22 13.97
N VAL A 140 -5.60 -4.30 14.25
CA VAL A 140 -6.56 -4.89 13.31
C VAL A 140 -7.81 -4.01 13.24
N LYS A 141 -8.06 -3.46 12.05
CA LYS A 141 -9.31 -2.78 11.66
C LYS A 141 -9.80 -3.39 10.35
N ASN A 142 -10.77 -4.29 10.43
CA ASN A 142 -11.20 -5.16 9.32
C ASN A 142 -12.11 -4.41 8.31
N PRO A 143 -11.66 -4.20 7.05
CA PRO A 143 -12.45 -3.48 6.04
C PRO A 143 -13.62 -4.30 5.47
N TYR A 144 -13.60 -5.63 5.61
CA TYR A 144 -14.61 -6.53 5.03
C TYR A 144 -15.89 -6.64 5.87
N TYR A 145 -15.79 -6.39 7.18
CA TYR A 145 -16.94 -6.49 8.09
C TYR A 145 -17.21 -5.20 8.88
N GLY A 146 -16.32 -4.21 8.78
CA GLY A 146 -16.44 -2.94 9.48
C GLY A 146 -16.68 -3.13 10.98
N LYS A 147 -17.61 -2.35 11.55
CA LYS A 147 -17.94 -2.40 12.98
C LYS A 147 -18.40 -3.77 13.48
N LYS A 148 -18.96 -4.65 12.62
CA LYS A 148 -19.46 -5.96 13.04
C LYS A 148 -18.35 -6.89 13.52
N MET A 149 -17.15 -6.77 12.95
CA MET A 149 -16.00 -7.61 13.29
C MET A 149 -14.69 -6.82 13.17
N LEU A 150 -14.68 -5.61 13.75
CA LEU A 150 -13.61 -4.62 13.54
C LEU A 150 -12.22 -5.20 13.87
N THR A 151 -12.11 -5.98 14.93
CA THR A 151 -10.85 -6.56 15.42
C THR A 151 -10.58 -7.96 14.89
N CYS A 152 -11.42 -8.50 14.00
CA CYS A 152 -11.24 -9.85 13.45
C CYS A 152 -10.17 -9.85 12.36
N GLY A 153 -9.02 -10.45 12.65
CA GLY A 153 -7.91 -10.61 11.71
C GLY A 153 -6.60 -10.78 12.45
N ASN A 154 -5.52 -10.99 11.69
CA ASN A 154 -4.17 -11.12 12.24
C ASN A 154 -3.16 -10.49 11.31
N VAL A 155 -2.10 -9.91 11.86
CA VAL A 155 -0.91 -9.52 11.10
C VAL A 155 -0.23 -10.78 10.57
N LYS A 156 0.09 -10.80 9.29
CA LYS A 156 0.77 -11.90 8.60
C LYS A 156 2.19 -11.54 8.17
N GLU A 157 2.41 -10.28 7.80
CA GLU A 157 3.71 -9.82 7.38
C GLU A 157 3.89 -8.34 7.73
N THR A 158 5.15 -7.94 7.90
CA THR A 158 5.57 -6.53 7.99
C THR A 158 6.60 -6.26 6.90
N ILE A 159 6.26 -5.37 5.98
CA ILE A 159 7.11 -4.89 4.89
C ILE A 159 7.84 -3.64 5.38
N LYS A 160 9.17 -3.57 5.19
CA LYS A 160 10.06 -2.49 5.66
C LYS A 160 10.87 -1.90 4.51
#